data_AF-A0AAX3WCR0-F1
#
_entry.id   AF-A0AAX3WCR0-F1
#
_cell.length_a   1.000
_cell.length_b   1.000
_cell.length_c   1.000
_cell.angle_alpha   90.00
_cell.angle_beta   90.00
_cell.angle_gamma   90.00
#
_symmetry.space_group_name_H-M   'P 1'
#
loop_
_entity.id
_entity.type
_entity.pdbx_description
1 polymer ?
#
loop_
_entity_poly.entity_id
_entity_poly.type
_entity_poly.pdbx_seq_one_letter_code
_entity_poly.pdbx_strand_id
1 'polypeptide(L)'
;MSRLLHVAHRALAAPAVLVLALSAPGAVAQGTGQGTGQGTGGRAGDQKAQARPVSVVGCTSLANLRGLLRSTGEDRAAALAVASDPKSDLGCSPVDRATVTGLADHVALNGRAYDCLTLKGTAVCHWTVAGAVTPPERPAAKPARGK
;
A
#
# COMPACT_ATOMS: atom_id res chain seq x y z
N MET A 1 -33.08 -39.27 -5.35
CA MET A 1 -34.01 -38.82 -4.29
C MET A 1 -33.43 -37.52 -3.72
N SER A 2 -33.66 -36.39 -4.39
CA SER A 2 -34.60 -35.31 -3.97
C SER A 2 -34.15 -34.60 -2.68
N ARG A 3 -33.39 -33.50 -2.76
CA ARG A 3 -33.83 -32.08 -2.75
C ARG A 3 -34.80 -31.72 -1.62
N LEU A 4 -34.40 -30.83 -0.70
CA LEU A 4 -35.23 -29.79 -0.05
C LEU A 4 -34.32 -28.93 0.87
N LEU A 5 -33.78 -27.78 0.45
CA LEU A 5 -34.41 -26.44 0.53
C LEU A 5 -35.03 -26.16 1.90
N HIS A 6 -34.36 -25.33 2.72
CA HIS A 6 -35.03 -24.35 3.59
C HIS A 6 -34.21 -23.08 3.64
N VAL A 7 -34.38 -22.31 2.56
CA VAL A 7 -34.26 -20.85 2.55
C VAL A 7 -35.42 -20.30 3.40
N ALA A 8 -35.12 -19.51 4.43
CA ALA A 8 -36.06 -18.62 5.11
C ALA A 8 -35.40 -17.23 5.07
N HIS A 9 -35.80 -16.19 4.32
CA HIS A 9 -37.10 -15.58 4.04
C HIS A 9 -37.88 -15.14 5.28
N ARG A 10 -37.56 -13.93 5.77
CA ARG A 10 -38.48 -12.89 6.24
C ARG A 10 -37.76 -11.54 6.08
N ALA A 11 -38.16 -10.68 5.12
CA ALA A 11 -39.26 -9.70 5.21
C ALA A 11 -38.91 -8.57 6.20
N LEU A 12 -39.02 -7.26 5.93
CA LEU A 12 -39.78 -6.49 4.94
C LEU A 12 -39.30 -5.00 5.00
N ALA A 13 -39.43 -4.27 3.88
CA ALA A 13 -39.73 -2.81 3.77
C ALA A 13 -38.70 -1.76 4.27
N ALA A 14 -38.48 -0.60 3.64
CA ALA A 14 -38.89 0.05 2.39
C ALA A 14 -38.01 1.34 2.25
N PRO A 15 -37.90 1.97 1.05
CA PRO A 15 -36.98 3.07 0.80
C PRO A 15 -37.60 4.43 1.15
N ALA A 16 -36.80 5.35 1.69
CA ALA A 16 -37.20 6.76 1.85
C ALA A 16 -36.34 7.63 0.93
N VAL A 17 -36.84 7.86 -0.28
CA VAL A 17 -36.43 8.98 -1.14
C VAL A 17 -37.15 10.21 -0.63
N LEU A 18 -36.43 11.23 -0.18
CA LEU A 18 -37.00 12.55 0.12
C LEU A 18 -36.41 13.57 -0.86
N VAL A 19 -37.22 13.97 -1.83
CA VAL A 19 -37.02 15.13 -2.70
C VAL A 19 -38.04 16.19 -2.28
N LEU A 20 -37.58 17.37 -1.87
CA LEU A 20 -38.33 18.64 -1.81
C LEU A 20 -37.28 19.77 -1.97
N ALA A 21 -37.15 20.42 -3.13
CA ALA A 21 -37.93 21.57 -3.62
C ALA A 21 -37.74 22.83 -2.73
N LEU A 22 -36.91 23.80 -3.14
CA LEU A 22 -37.20 24.94 -4.03
C LEU A 22 -37.66 26.20 -3.27
N SER A 23 -36.78 27.19 -3.08
CA SER A 23 -37.15 28.62 -3.02
C SER A 23 -35.92 29.53 -3.18
N ALA A 24 -35.94 30.41 -4.19
CA ALA A 24 -35.07 31.57 -4.31
C ALA A 24 -35.69 32.78 -3.59
N PRO A 25 -34.90 33.79 -3.20
CA PRO A 25 -35.01 35.09 -3.87
C PRO A 25 -33.65 35.65 -4.31
N GLY A 26 -33.67 36.31 -5.46
CA GLY A 26 -32.52 37.02 -6.02
C GLY A 26 -32.15 38.28 -5.24
N ALA A 27 -30.87 38.64 -5.34
CA ALA A 27 -30.40 40.01 -5.19
C ALA A 27 -29.40 40.28 -6.31
N VAL A 28 -29.74 41.27 -7.11
CA VAL A 28 -28.95 41.84 -8.19
C VAL A 28 -27.71 42.54 -7.61
N ALA A 29 -26.53 42.23 -8.15
CA ALA A 29 -25.37 43.10 -8.05
C ALA A 29 -24.59 43.00 -9.36
N GLN A 30 -24.86 43.97 -10.24
CA GLN A 30 -24.11 44.22 -11.45
C GLN A 30 -22.75 44.80 -11.06
N GLY A 31 -21.69 44.02 -11.24
CA GLY A 31 -20.30 44.47 -11.16
C GLY A 31 -19.59 44.13 -12.46
N THR A 32 -19.70 45.02 -13.44
CA THR A 32 -18.91 44.99 -14.67
C THR A 32 -17.44 45.20 -14.34
N GLY A 33 -16.64 44.13 -14.46
CA GLY A 33 -15.19 44.17 -14.43
C GLY A 33 -14.64 43.17 -15.44
N GLN A 34 -14.65 43.55 -16.72
CA GLN A 34 -13.92 42.83 -17.77
C GLN A 34 -12.42 42.98 -17.51
N GLY A 35 -11.80 41.91 -17.04
CA GLY A 35 -10.36 41.72 -17.05
C GLY A 35 -10.05 40.44 -17.81
N THR A 36 -9.78 40.55 -19.11
CA THR A 36 -9.22 39.48 -19.93
C THR A 36 -7.81 39.14 -19.46
N GLY A 37 -7.71 38.11 -18.62
CA GLY A 37 -6.47 37.48 -18.21
C GLY A 37 -6.58 35.97 -18.43
N GLN A 38 -6.34 35.55 -19.67
CA GLN A 38 -6.30 34.16 -20.10
C GLN A 38 -5.02 33.52 -19.54
N GLY A 39 -5.14 32.94 -18.34
CA GLY A 39 -4.09 32.15 -17.70
C GLY A 39 -4.44 30.66 -17.78
N THR A 40 -3.85 29.98 -18.76
CA THR A 40 -3.73 28.52 -18.82
C THR A 40 -3.00 28.04 -17.57
N GLY A 41 -3.73 27.53 -16.58
CA GLY A 41 -3.18 26.95 -15.36
C GLY A 41 -3.84 25.62 -15.09
N GLY A 42 -3.16 24.55 -15.47
CA GLY A 42 -3.69 23.20 -15.42
C GLY A 42 -4.21 22.82 -14.04
N ARG A 43 -5.41 22.22 -14.01
CA ARG A 43 -5.77 21.31 -12.92
C ARG A 43 -4.97 20.02 -13.10
N ALA A 44 -3.64 20.12 -12.99
CA ALA A 44 -2.84 19.01 -12.50
C ALA A 44 -3.14 19.00 -11.01
N GLY A 45 -4.14 18.20 -10.62
CA GLY A 45 -4.31 17.90 -9.21
C GLY A 45 -2.98 17.34 -8.74
N ASP A 46 -2.31 18.08 -7.85
CA ASP A 46 -1.31 17.54 -6.95
C ASP A 46 -1.99 16.40 -6.19
N GLN A 47 -1.92 15.21 -6.79
CA GLN A 47 -2.02 13.96 -6.07
C GLN A 47 -0.84 14.01 -5.11
N LYS A 48 -1.11 14.59 -3.94
CA LYS A 48 -0.24 14.65 -2.77
C LYS A 48 0.48 13.31 -2.71
N ALA A 49 1.74 13.30 -3.14
CA ALA A 49 2.56 12.11 -3.16
C ALA A 49 2.60 11.62 -1.72
N GLN A 50 1.80 10.60 -1.42
CA GLN A 50 1.66 10.11 -0.07
C GLN A 50 3.05 9.61 0.33
N ALA A 51 3.66 10.30 1.29
CA ALA A 51 5.03 10.04 1.70
C ALA A 51 5.16 8.54 1.99
N ARG A 52 6.00 7.85 1.21
CA ARG A 52 6.23 6.42 1.42
C ARG A 52 6.75 6.25 2.85
N PRO A 53 6.20 5.30 3.64
CA PRO A 53 6.66 5.08 5.01
C PRO A 53 8.18 4.86 5.02
N VAL A 54 8.91 5.54 5.90
CA VAL A 54 10.38 5.53 5.93
C VAL A 54 10.94 4.11 6.10
N SER A 55 10.23 3.26 6.84
CA SER A 55 10.58 1.87 7.08
C SER A 55 9.64 0.86 6.40
N VAL A 56 10.15 -0.35 6.20
CA VAL A 56 9.40 -1.54 5.80
C VAL A 56 9.60 -2.62 6.87
N VAL A 57 8.71 -3.62 6.90
CA VAL A 57 8.98 -4.84 7.70
C VAL A 57 10.03 -5.65 6.96
N GLY A 58 11.09 -6.05 7.66
CA GLY A 58 12.07 -7.01 7.17
C GLY A 58 12.25 -8.14 8.17
N CYS A 59 12.14 -9.39 7.72
CA CYS A 59 12.35 -10.56 8.56
C CYS A 59 13.49 -11.43 8.03
N THR A 60 14.33 -11.99 8.89
CA THR A 60 15.41 -12.89 8.46
C THR A 60 14.89 -14.24 7.95
N SER A 61 13.61 -14.54 8.21
CA SER A 61 12.88 -15.72 7.73
C SER A 61 11.65 -15.30 6.92
N LEU A 62 11.55 -15.80 5.69
CA LEU A 62 10.37 -15.59 4.82
C LEU A 62 9.11 -16.22 5.44
N ALA A 63 9.24 -17.36 6.11
CA ALA A 63 8.12 -17.99 6.80
C ALA A 63 7.58 -17.10 7.93
N ASN A 64 8.47 -16.44 8.67
CA ASN A 64 8.08 -15.55 9.76
C ASN A 64 7.41 -14.28 9.22
N LEU A 65 7.92 -13.70 8.13
CA LEU A 65 7.24 -12.60 7.43
C LEU A 65 5.81 -12.99 7.03
N ARG A 66 5.64 -14.17 6.42
CA ARG A 66 4.33 -14.67 6.00
C ARG A 66 3.42 -15.00 7.17
N GLY A 67 3.96 -15.42 8.30
CA GLY A 67 3.22 -15.60 9.54
C GLY A 67 2.69 -14.28 10.06
N LEU A 68 3.58 -13.30 10.18
CA LEU A 68 3.29 -11.96 10.66
C LEU A 68 2.22 -11.26 9.80
N LEU A 69 2.39 -11.24 8.48
CA LEU A 69 1.44 -10.60 7.59
C LEU A 69 0.04 -11.22 7.70
N ARG A 70 -0.05 -12.56 7.81
CA ARG A 70 -1.34 -13.22 8.02
C ARG A 70 -1.95 -12.90 9.38
N SER A 71 -1.15 -12.89 10.45
CA SER A 71 -1.65 -12.60 11.80
C SER A 71 -2.13 -11.15 11.95
N THR A 72 -1.59 -10.22 11.15
CA THR A 72 -2.01 -8.82 11.11
C THR A 72 -3.02 -8.51 10.01
N GLY A 73 -3.58 -9.52 9.32
CA GLY A 73 -4.56 -9.31 8.27
C GLY A 73 -4.01 -8.53 7.06
N GLU A 74 -2.73 -8.69 6.76
CA GLU A 74 -1.95 -7.96 5.75
C GLU A 74 -1.85 -6.45 6.02
N ASP A 75 -2.23 -5.98 7.21
CA ASP A 75 -2.07 -4.59 7.60
C ASP A 75 -0.59 -4.27 7.88
N ARG A 76 -0.05 -3.35 7.08
CA ARG A 76 1.36 -2.97 7.13
C ARG A 76 1.72 -2.24 8.42
N ALA A 77 0.84 -1.40 8.93
CA ALA A 77 1.12 -0.60 10.12
C ALA A 77 1.15 -1.48 11.37
N ALA A 78 0.20 -2.41 11.49
CA ALA A 78 0.16 -3.43 12.51
C ALA A 78 1.37 -4.37 12.42
N ALA A 79 1.75 -4.80 11.21
CA ALA A 79 2.95 -5.61 11.02
C ALA A 79 4.23 -4.86 11.46
N LEU A 80 4.35 -3.57 11.14
CA LEU A 80 5.45 -2.72 11.62
C LEU A 80 5.42 -2.56 13.14
N ALA A 81 4.24 -2.41 13.75
CA ALA A 81 4.11 -2.31 15.20
C ALA A 81 4.61 -3.57 15.90
N VAL A 82 4.21 -4.75 15.42
CA VAL A 82 4.70 -6.05 15.94
C VAL A 82 6.20 -6.22 15.69
N ALA A 83 6.71 -5.84 14.52
CA ALA A 83 8.15 -5.90 14.23
C ALA A 83 8.98 -4.93 15.08
N SER A 84 8.38 -3.85 15.57
CA SER A 84 9.05 -2.87 16.44
C SER A 84 9.00 -3.25 17.92
N ASP A 85 8.19 -4.24 18.30
CA ASP A 85 8.07 -4.68 19.68
C ASP A 85 9.34 -5.46 20.09
N PRO A 86 10.10 -4.99 21.10
CA PRO A 86 11.31 -5.68 21.57
C PRO A 86 11.03 -7.07 22.17
N LYS A 87 9.77 -7.41 22.45
CA LYS A 87 9.35 -8.75 22.92
C LYS A 87 9.07 -9.71 21.78
N SER A 88 9.02 -9.24 20.54
CA SER A 88 8.79 -10.08 19.36
C SER A 88 10.01 -10.94 19.07
N ASP A 89 9.84 -12.25 19.06
CA ASP A 89 10.86 -13.25 18.77
C ASP A 89 10.81 -13.75 17.31
N LEU A 90 9.96 -13.13 16.48
CA LEU A 90 9.74 -13.53 15.08
C LEU A 90 10.94 -13.25 14.16
N GLY A 91 12.02 -12.62 14.65
CA GLY A 91 13.16 -12.22 13.83
C GLY A 91 12.80 -11.19 12.76
N CYS A 92 11.75 -10.41 13.01
CA CYS A 92 11.28 -9.32 12.17
C CYS A 92 11.63 -7.98 12.83
N SER A 93 12.02 -7.00 12.03
CA SER A 93 12.32 -5.65 12.50
C SER A 93 11.91 -4.59 11.48
N PRO A 94 11.76 -3.32 11.88
CA PRO A 94 11.69 -2.22 10.94
C PRO A 94 13.04 -2.08 10.22
N VAL A 95 13.01 -2.16 8.90
CA VAL A 95 14.16 -1.89 8.04
C VAL A 95 14.01 -0.50 7.45
N ASP A 96 14.99 0.36 7.70
CA ASP A 96 15.11 1.65 7.01
C ASP A 96 15.49 1.42 5.55
N ARG A 97 14.70 1.98 4.63
CA ARG A 97 14.96 1.89 3.19
C ARG A 97 16.33 2.45 2.81
N ALA A 98 16.85 3.44 3.51
CA ALA A 98 18.17 4.02 3.25
C ALA A 98 19.33 3.06 3.52
N THR A 99 19.08 1.98 4.27
CA THR A 99 20.08 0.93 4.55
C THR A 99 20.09 -0.18 3.51
N VAL A 100 19.11 -0.20 2.60
CA VAL A 100 18.99 -1.24 1.56
C VAL A 100 19.97 -0.94 0.43
N THR A 101 20.85 -1.90 0.15
CA THR A 101 21.89 -1.79 -0.89
C THR A 101 21.55 -2.58 -2.15
N GLY A 102 20.55 -3.45 -2.10
CA GLY A 102 20.11 -4.23 -3.26
C GLY A 102 19.08 -5.31 -2.92
N LEU A 103 18.74 -6.12 -3.92
CA LEU A 103 17.97 -7.35 -3.77
C LEU A 103 18.91 -8.55 -3.94
N ALA A 104 18.93 -9.45 -2.97
CA ALA A 104 19.67 -10.70 -3.05
C ALA A 104 18.85 -11.80 -3.72
N ASP A 105 17.52 -11.79 -3.57
CA ASP A 105 16.62 -12.81 -4.15
C ASP A 105 15.20 -12.27 -4.31
N HIS A 106 14.37 -13.00 -5.06
CA HIS A 106 12.97 -12.74 -5.31
C HIS A 106 12.19 -14.05 -5.38
N VAL A 107 11.06 -14.13 -4.66
CA VAL A 107 10.23 -15.35 -4.65
C VAL A 107 8.75 -14.97 -4.71
N ALA A 108 7.97 -15.67 -5.55
CA ALA A 108 6.52 -15.61 -5.54
C ALA A 108 5.94 -16.87 -4.89
N LEU A 109 5.13 -16.71 -3.83
CA LEU A 109 4.43 -17.79 -3.14
C LEU A 109 2.95 -17.43 -2.99
N ASN A 110 2.06 -18.35 -3.36
CA ASN A 110 0.61 -18.19 -3.22
C ASN A 110 0.07 -16.87 -3.81
N GLY A 111 0.58 -16.48 -4.97
CA GLY A 111 0.16 -15.24 -5.65
C GLY A 111 0.71 -13.95 -5.05
N ARG A 112 1.61 -14.01 -4.06
CA ARG A 112 2.29 -12.85 -3.49
C ARG A 112 3.80 -12.95 -3.70
N ALA A 113 4.39 -11.85 -4.12
CA ALA A 113 5.83 -11.75 -4.33
C ALA A 113 6.54 -11.16 -3.11
N TYR A 114 7.76 -11.61 -2.88
CA TYR A 114 8.63 -11.24 -1.78
C TYR A 114 10.04 -10.99 -2.29
N ASP A 115 10.68 -9.96 -1.73
CA ASP A 115 12.05 -9.59 -2.05
C ASP A 115 12.94 -9.85 -0.85
N CYS A 116 14.09 -10.46 -1.09
CA CYS A 116 15.16 -10.61 -0.12
C CYS A 116 16.08 -9.39 -0.23
N LEU A 117 16.11 -8.55 0.80
CA LEU A 117 16.91 -7.33 0.83
C LEU A 117 18.35 -7.62 1.27
N THR A 118 19.31 -7.04 0.54
CA THR A 118 20.68 -6.85 1.03
C THR A 118 20.72 -5.53 1.80
N LEU A 119 21.17 -5.56 3.06
CA LEU A 119 21.28 -4.36 3.90
C LEU A 119 22.74 -4.04 4.19
N LYS A 120 23.03 -2.75 4.39
CA LYS A 120 24.34 -2.27 4.80
C LYS A 120 24.72 -2.88 6.16
N GLY A 121 25.91 -3.44 6.26
CA GLY A 121 26.47 -3.93 7.52
C GLY A 121 25.98 -5.31 7.97
N THR A 122 25.21 -6.03 7.15
CA THR A 122 24.82 -7.42 7.41
C THR A 122 24.95 -8.27 6.16
N ALA A 123 25.33 -9.54 6.35
CA ALA A 123 25.31 -10.56 5.30
C ALA A 123 23.99 -11.35 5.28
N VAL A 124 23.10 -11.09 6.24
CA VAL A 124 21.82 -11.78 6.38
C VAL A 124 20.78 -11.13 5.46
N CYS A 125 20.05 -11.98 4.74
CA CYS A 125 18.90 -11.57 3.95
C CYS A 125 17.75 -11.12 4.86
N HIS A 126 17.13 -9.98 4.55
CA HIS A 126 15.87 -9.58 5.18
C HIS A 126 14.74 -9.61 4.15
N TRP A 127 13.81 -10.54 4.31
CA TRP A 127 12.63 -10.67 3.46
C TRP A 127 11.61 -9.57 3.72
N THR A 128 11.06 -9.02 2.66
CA THR A 128 9.94 -8.07 2.69
C THR A 128 8.94 -8.37 1.56
N VAL A 129 7.80 -7.68 1.54
CA VAL A 129 6.85 -7.76 0.41
C VAL A 129 7.49 -7.11 -0.81
N ALA A 130 7.39 -7.75 -1.98
CA ALA A 130 8.03 -7.22 -3.18
C ALA A 130 7.53 -5.82 -3.54
N GLY A 131 8.44 -4.96 -4.00
CA GLY A 131 8.14 -3.55 -4.32
C GLY A 131 7.92 -2.64 -3.09
N ALA A 132 8.03 -3.19 -1.87
CA ALA A 132 8.02 -2.41 -0.65
C ALA A 132 9.24 -1.48 -0.58
N VAL A 133 10.36 -1.83 -1.22
CA VAL A 133 11.54 -0.99 -1.39
C VAL A 133 11.83 -0.88 -2.89
N THR A 134 12.23 0.32 -3.33
CA THR A 134 12.89 0.48 -4.64
C THR A 134 14.38 0.53 -4.34
N PRO A 135 15.15 -0.54 -4.64
CA PRO A 135 16.59 -0.51 -4.45
C PRO A 135 17.20 0.61 -5.30
N PRO A 136 18.33 1.20 -4.88
CA PRO A 136 19.11 2.03 -5.78
C PRO A 136 19.41 1.22 -7.05
N GLU A 137 19.26 1.83 -8.22
CA GLU A 137 19.41 1.14 -9.50
C GLU A 137 20.75 0.41 -9.52
N ARG A 138 20.71 -0.93 -9.56
CA ARG A 138 21.92 -1.73 -9.70
C ARG A 138 22.48 -1.45 -11.09
N PRO A 139 23.75 -1.03 -11.24
CA PRO A 139 24.37 -1.00 -12.55
C PRO A 139 24.22 -2.39 -13.18
N ALA A 140 23.60 -2.46 -14.36
CA ALA A 140 23.27 -3.73 -15.01
C ALA A 140 24.48 -4.68 -14.95
N ALA A 141 24.29 -5.84 -14.30
CA ALA A 141 25.33 -6.85 -14.26
C ALA A 141 25.64 -7.26 -15.71
N LYS A 142 26.90 -7.07 -16.13
CA LYS A 142 27.34 -7.54 -17.45
C LYS A 142 27.08 -9.05 -17.52
N PRO A 143 26.50 -9.58 -18.62
CA PRO A 143 26.30 -11.00 -18.77
C PRO A 143 27.61 -11.73 -18.51
N ALA A 144 27.58 -12.75 -17.66
CA ALA A 144 28.72 -13.63 -17.47
C ALA A 144 29.03 -14.25 -18.83
N ARG A 145 30.12 -13.79 -19.48
CA ARG A 145 30.61 -14.39 -20.72
C ARG A 145 31.16 -15.76 -20.33
N GLY A 146 30.38 -16.80 -20.64
CA GLY A 146 30.77 -18.19 -20.44
C GLY A 146 32.13 -18.47 -21.08
N LYS A 147 32.94 -19.27 -20.39
CA LYS A 147 34.13 -19.92 -20.94
C LYS A 147 33.73 -21.28 -21.47
#